data_AF-A0A6P1AG80-F1
#
_entry.id   AF-A0A6P1AG80-F1
#
_cell.length_a   1.000
_cell.length_b   1.000
_cell.length_c   1.000
_cell.angle_alpha   90.00
_cell.angle_beta   90.00
_cell.angle_gamma   90.00
#
_symmetry.space_group_name_H-M   'P 1'
#
loop_
_entity.id
_entity.type
_entity.pdbx_description
1 polymer ?
#
loop_
_entity_poly.entity_id
_entity_poly.type
_entity_poly.pdbx_seq_one_letter_code
_entity_poly.pdbx_strand_id
1 'polypeptide(L)'
;MRQYNLGVRGETSLDIKLRWYQEVSCRLPKTADSRVIFSFGANDTTKAEGKTRVDFEDSGRNLESILKVAKQEFPVLMVGIPPIADDIAQNQRIARLSDKFAELCSQLNIPYLDVFTPLQASQVWLSEAIANDGAHPRDAGYTELANLVQNWSAWLSWLR
;
A
#
# COMPACT_ATOMS: atom_id res chain seq x y z
N MET A 1 -0.12 -22.00 4.71
CA MET A 1 -0.81 -20.70 4.66
C MET A 1 -1.38 -20.52 3.27
N ARG A 2 -2.66 -20.15 3.12
CA ARG A 2 -3.24 -19.82 1.80
C ARG A 2 -3.03 -18.33 1.55
N GLN A 3 -2.67 -17.96 0.32
CA GLN A 3 -2.42 -16.59 -0.07
C GLN A 3 -3.46 -16.17 -1.11
N TYR A 4 -4.02 -14.97 -0.95
CA TYR A 4 -4.96 -14.39 -1.90
C TYR A 4 -4.46 -13.01 -2.31
N ASN A 5 -4.02 -12.88 -3.56
CA ASN A 5 -3.69 -11.58 -4.13
C ASN A 5 -4.99 -10.95 -4.67
N LEU A 6 -5.35 -9.78 -4.14
CA LEU A 6 -6.53 -9.00 -4.54
C LEU A 6 -6.14 -7.64 -5.13
N GLY A 7 -4.89 -7.46 -5.57
CA GLY A 7 -4.44 -6.26 -6.23
C GLY A 7 -5.03 -6.16 -7.65
N VAL A 8 -5.50 -4.97 -8.02
CA VAL A 8 -6.01 -4.67 -9.36
C VAL A 8 -5.31 -3.42 -9.88
N ARG A 9 -4.83 -3.49 -11.13
CA ARG A 9 -4.06 -2.42 -11.75
C ARG A 9 -4.89 -1.14 -11.85
N GLY A 10 -4.28 -0.01 -11.48
CA GLY A 10 -4.88 1.32 -11.63
C GLY A 10 -5.89 1.71 -10.56
N GLU A 11 -6.17 0.87 -9.57
CA GLU A 11 -7.10 1.20 -8.50
C GLU A 11 -6.57 2.23 -7.51
N THR A 12 -7.49 3.08 -7.07
CA THR A 12 -7.30 4.11 -6.05
C THR A 12 -7.80 3.63 -4.68
N SER A 13 -7.55 4.40 -3.63
CA SER A 13 -8.15 4.15 -2.31
C SER A 13 -9.68 4.09 -2.34
N LEU A 14 -10.32 4.85 -3.25
CA LEU A 14 -11.77 4.86 -3.40
C LEU A 14 -12.27 3.53 -3.96
N ASP A 15 -11.62 3.01 -5.00
CA ASP A 15 -11.98 1.72 -5.61
C ASP A 15 -11.86 0.58 -4.59
N ILE A 16 -10.75 0.56 -3.86
CA ILE A 16 -10.49 -0.44 -2.82
C ILE A 16 -11.54 -0.33 -1.71
N LYS A 17 -11.88 0.88 -1.25
CA LYS A 17 -12.90 1.11 -0.23
C LYS A 17 -14.25 0.48 -0.61
N LEU A 18 -14.62 0.51 -1.90
CA LEU A 18 -15.90 0.01 -2.38
C LEU A 18 -15.99 -1.52 -2.42
N ARG A 19 -14.87 -2.23 -2.63
CA ARG A 19 -14.88 -3.69 -2.89
C ARG A 19 -14.24 -4.56 -1.82
N TRP A 20 -13.29 -4.04 -1.05
CA TRP A 20 -12.40 -4.88 -0.23
C TRP A 20 -13.16 -5.79 0.73
N TYR A 21 -14.19 -5.26 1.41
CA TYR A 21 -14.87 -5.98 2.49
C TYR A 21 -15.56 -7.24 1.97
N GLN A 22 -16.29 -7.13 0.87
CA GLN A 22 -17.00 -8.27 0.27
C GLN A 22 -16.02 -9.31 -0.25
N GLU A 23 -14.95 -8.88 -0.94
CA GLU A 23 -13.96 -9.80 -1.48
C GLU A 23 -13.16 -10.53 -0.39
N VAL A 24 -12.74 -9.81 0.64
CA VAL A 24 -11.97 -10.37 1.76
C VAL A 24 -12.84 -11.32 2.58
N SER A 25 -14.08 -10.92 2.92
CA SER A 25 -14.98 -11.73 3.75
C SER A 25 -15.36 -13.06 3.10
N CYS A 26 -15.44 -13.14 1.77
CA CYS A 26 -15.66 -14.41 1.07
C CYS A 26 -14.45 -15.36 1.08
N ARG A 27 -13.25 -14.88 1.44
CA ARG A 27 -11.99 -15.64 1.39
C ARG A 27 -11.44 -15.96 2.77
N LEU A 28 -11.74 -15.11 3.74
CA LEU A 28 -11.21 -15.13 5.10
C LEU A 28 -12.33 -15.49 6.09
N PRO A 29 -12.60 -16.79 6.31
CA PRO A 29 -13.60 -17.20 7.29
C PRO A 29 -13.13 -16.84 8.70
N LYS A 30 -14.06 -16.43 9.57
CA LYS A 30 -13.80 -16.06 10.97
C LYS A 30 -13.25 -17.21 11.82
N THR A 31 -13.38 -18.45 11.35
CA THR A 31 -12.88 -19.66 12.02
C THR A 31 -11.42 -19.98 11.69
N ALA A 32 -10.80 -19.28 10.75
CA ALA A 32 -9.41 -19.45 10.38
C ALA A 32 -8.56 -18.29 10.91
N ASP A 33 -7.24 -18.51 11.01
CA ASP A 33 -6.26 -17.44 11.22
C ASP A 33 -6.17 -16.59 9.95
N SER A 34 -7.08 -15.63 9.88
CA SER A 34 -7.37 -14.77 8.74
C SER A 34 -6.78 -13.40 8.98
N ARG A 35 -5.96 -12.92 8.05
CA ARG A 35 -5.22 -11.66 8.22
C ARG A 35 -5.15 -10.90 6.90
N VAL A 36 -5.09 -9.57 6.96
CA VAL A 36 -5.15 -8.71 5.78
C VAL A 36 -4.01 -7.69 5.75
N ILE A 37 -3.47 -7.44 4.56
CA ILE A 37 -2.46 -6.41 4.30
C ILE A 37 -3.02 -5.47 3.25
N PHE A 38 -2.93 -4.17 3.52
CA PHE A 38 -3.27 -3.13 2.55
C PHE A 38 -2.00 -2.46 2.03
N SER A 39 -2.01 -2.08 0.75
CA SER A 39 -1.02 -1.20 0.14
C SER A 39 -1.66 -0.54 -1.07
N PHE A 40 -1.81 0.78 -1.03
CA PHE A 40 -2.43 1.59 -2.07
C PHE A 40 -2.09 3.06 -1.86
N GLY A 41 -2.43 3.91 -2.83
CA GLY A 41 -2.26 5.36 -2.77
C GLY A 41 -1.42 5.94 -3.91
N ALA A 42 -0.63 5.13 -4.61
CA ALA A 42 0.14 5.59 -5.77
C ALA A 42 -0.79 6.20 -6.84
N ASN A 43 -1.86 5.49 -7.18
CA ASN A 43 -2.84 5.94 -8.18
C ASN A 43 -3.65 7.15 -7.74
N ASP A 44 -3.93 7.31 -6.44
CA ASP A 44 -4.59 8.49 -5.89
C ASP A 44 -3.80 9.75 -6.27
N THR A 45 -2.47 9.69 -6.17
CA THR A 45 -1.57 10.80 -6.48
C THR A 45 -1.32 11.05 -7.97
N THR A 46 -1.75 10.14 -8.85
CA THR A 46 -1.62 10.33 -10.31
C THR A 46 -2.46 11.51 -10.76
N LYS A 47 -1.92 12.37 -11.63
CA LYS A 47 -2.68 13.49 -12.18
C LYS A 47 -3.49 13.05 -13.40
N ALA A 48 -4.77 13.41 -13.42
CA ALA A 48 -5.65 13.37 -14.58
C ALA A 48 -6.34 14.73 -14.70
N GLU A 49 -6.32 15.33 -15.90
CA GLU A 49 -6.99 16.63 -16.16
C GLU A 49 -6.60 17.75 -15.17
N GLY A 50 -5.32 17.77 -14.77
CA GLY A 50 -4.76 18.79 -13.88
C GLY A 50 -5.00 18.57 -12.37
N LYS A 51 -5.76 17.54 -11.97
CA LYS A 51 -6.02 17.19 -10.57
C LYS A 51 -5.53 15.78 -10.25
N THR A 52 -5.32 15.46 -8.97
CA THR A 52 -5.08 14.08 -8.56
C THR A 52 -6.35 13.25 -8.75
N ARG A 53 -6.20 11.95 -9.03
CA ARG A 53 -7.36 11.04 -9.23
C ARG A 53 -8.22 10.92 -7.98
N VAL A 54 -7.61 11.02 -6.81
CA VAL A 54 -8.29 11.20 -5.53
C VAL A 54 -7.65 12.39 -4.82
N ASP A 55 -8.47 13.24 -4.19
CA ASP A 55 -7.95 14.33 -3.39
C ASP A 55 -7.11 13.81 -2.20
N PHE A 56 -6.14 14.60 -1.75
CA PHE A 56 -5.25 14.22 -0.64
C PHE A 56 -6.04 13.89 0.64
N GLU A 57 -7.02 14.71 1.01
CA GLU A 57 -7.82 14.48 2.22
C GLU A 57 -8.82 13.32 2.01
N ASP A 58 -9.35 13.16 0.79
CA ASP A 58 -10.20 12.02 0.44
C ASP A 58 -9.47 10.68 0.55
N SER A 59 -8.21 10.64 0.10
CA SER A 59 -7.34 9.46 0.20
C SER A 59 -7.14 9.07 1.68
N GLY A 60 -6.90 10.05 2.55
CA GLY A 60 -6.81 9.84 4.00
C GLY A 60 -8.12 9.33 4.61
N ARG A 61 -9.26 9.94 4.26
CA ARG A 61 -10.59 9.49 4.72
C ARG A 61 -10.93 8.09 4.25
N ASN A 62 -10.51 7.71 3.05
CA ASN A 62 -10.70 6.37 2.52
C ASN A 62 -9.86 5.35 3.29
N LEU A 63 -8.58 5.62 3.53
CA LEU A 63 -7.72 4.79 4.36
C LEU A 63 -8.34 4.59 5.75
N GLU A 64 -8.69 5.68 6.42
CA GLU A 64 -9.23 5.63 7.78
C GLU A 64 -10.51 4.78 7.84
N SER A 65 -11.42 4.96 6.87
CA SER A 65 -12.66 4.19 6.78
C SER A 65 -12.40 2.70 6.56
N ILE A 66 -11.44 2.33 5.69
CA ILE A 66 -11.07 0.93 5.45
C ILE A 66 -10.50 0.32 6.72
N LEU A 67 -9.50 0.98 7.30
CA LEU A 67 -8.73 0.46 8.43
C LEU A 67 -9.56 0.36 9.72
N LYS A 68 -10.48 1.30 9.97
CA LYS A 68 -11.40 1.24 11.12
C LYS A 68 -12.29 0.00 11.10
N VAL A 69 -12.76 -0.41 9.92
CA VAL A 69 -13.58 -1.62 9.77
C VAL A 69 -12.68 -2.87 9.78
N ALA A 70 -11.58 -2.86 9.03
CA ALA A 70 -10.69 -4.01 8.93
C ALA A 70 -10.12 -4.45 10.28
N LYS A 71 -9.70 -3.50 11.14
CA LYS A 71 -9.13 -3.82 12.46
C LYS A 71 -10.11 -4.44 13.45
N GLN A 72 -11.41 -4.34 13.20
CA GLN A 72 -12.43 -4.98 14.03
C GLN A 72 -12.62 -6.46 13.66
N GLU A 73 -12.20 -6.86 12.45
CA GLU A 73 -12.47 -8.17 11.89
C GLU A 73 -11.19 -9.01 11.72
N PHE A 74 -10.03 -8.36 11.50
CA PHE A 74 -8.78 -9.03 11.16
C PHE A 74 -7.56 -8.35 11.81
N PRO A 75 -6.46 -9.09 12.06
CA PRO A 75 -5.14 -8.50 12.17
C PRO A 75 -4.77 -7.80 10.85
N VAL A 76 -4.40 -6.52 10.93
CA VAL A 76 -4.13 -5.66 9.77
C VAL A 76 -2.68 -5.17 9.77
N LEU A 77 -2.04 -5.19 8.60
CA LEU A 77 -0.81 -4.44 8.32
C LEU A 77 -1.05 -3.47 7.16
N MET A 78 -0.35 -2.34 7.17
CA MET A 78 -0.29 -1.42 6.04
C MET A 78 1.15 -1.34 5.53
N VAL A 79 1.34 -1.61 4.24
CA VAL A 79 2.60 -1.39 3.54
C VAL A 79 2.48 -0.10 2.75
N GLY A 80 3.45 0.79 2.93
CA GLY A 80 3.47 2.13 2.37
C GLY A 80 3.50 2.16 0.83
N ILE A 81 3.45 3.37 0.30
CA ILE A 81 3.36 3.60 -1.14
C ILE A 81 4.77 3.60 -1.73
N PRO A 82 5.12 2.69 -2.66
CA PRO A 82 6.44 2.71 -3.28
C PRO A 82 6.60 3.92 -4.23
N PRO A 83 7.83 4.36 -4.52
CA PRO A 83 8.09 5.41 -5.48
C PRO A 83 7.90 4.91 -6.91
N ILE A 84 7.67 5.85 -7.82
CA ILE A 84 7.73 5.61 -9.27
C ILE A 84 8.99 6.20 -9.86
N ALA A 85 9.41 5.73 -11.03
CA ALA A 85 10.58 6.27 -11.71
C ALA A 85 10.27 7.56 -12.47
N ASP A 86 11.28 8.43 -12.57
CA ASP A 86 11.32 9.63 -13.42
C ASP A 86 10.17 10.65 -13.26
N ASP A 87 9.35 10.55 -12.21
CA ASP A 87 8.35 11.57 -11.85
C ASP A 87 8.57 12.10 -10.43
N ILE A 88 9.44 13.11 -10.33
CA ILE A 88 9.76 13.81 -9.08
C ILE A 88 8.50 14.44 -8.47
N ALA A 89 7.63 15.01 -9.30
CA ALA A 89 6.45 15.73 -8.82
C ALA A 89 5.41 14.76 -8.22
N GLN A 90 5.22 13.57 -8.81
CA GLN A 90 4.38 12.53 -8.23
C GLN A 90 5.02 11.94 -6.98
N ASN A 91 6.32 11.68 -6.98
CA ASN A 91 7.02 11.20 -5.79
C ASN A 91 6.92 12.17 -4.60
N GLN A 92 6.90 13.49 -4.82
CA GLN A 92 6.60 14.46 -3.76
C GLN A 92 5.17 14.32 -3.21
N ARG A 93 4.19 14.03 -4.07
CA ARG A 93 2.80 13.76 -3.63
C ARG A 93 2.69 12.42 -2.91
N ILE A 94 3.40 11.39 -3.39
CA ILE A 94 3.48 10.08 -2.75
C ILE A 94 4.09 10.20 -1.36
N ALA A 95 5.23 10.88 -1.22
CA ALA A 95 5.87 11.10 0.08
C ALA A 95 4.89 11.78 1.07
N ARG A 96 4.26 12.87 0.64
CA ARG A 96 3.26 13.58 1.46
C ARG A 96 2.08 12.68 1.86
N LEU A 97 1.59 11.84 0.94
CA LEU A 97 0.49 10.91 1.24
C LEU A 97 0.94 9.76 2.15
N SER A 98 2.17 9.28 1.99
CA SER A 98 2.80 8.26 2.84
C SER A 98 2.88 8.76 4.29
N ASP A 99 3.30 10.01 4.52
CA ASP A 99 3.34 10.61 5.85
C ASP A 99 1.95 10.66 6.50
N LYS A 100 0.93 11.07 5.72
CA LYS A 100 -0.46 11.09 6.18
C LYS A 100 -0.97 9.68 6.53
N PHE A 101 -0.61 8.69 5.72
CA PHE A 101 -1.01 7.30 5.94
C PHE A 101 -0.33 6.72 7.18
N ALA A 102 0.95 7.02 7.40
CA ALA A 102 1.68 6.64 8.60
C ALA A 102 1.05 7.25 9.87
N GLU A 103 0.69 8.54 9.83
CA GLU A 103 0.01 9.23 10.93
C GLU A 103 -1.33 8.55 11.28
N LEU A 104 -2.18 8.30 10.28
CA LEU A 104 -3.48 7.66 10.47
C LEU A 104 -3.34 6.22 10.98
N CYS A 105 -2.37 5.45 10.46
CA CYS A 105 -2.09 4.11 10.95
C CYS A 105 -1.65 4.13 12.42
N SER A 106 -0.78 5.08 12.80
CA SER A 106 -0.35 5.30 14.19
C SER A 106 -1.54 5.59 15.11
N GLN A 107 -2.42 6.52 14.72
CA GLN A 107 -3.64 6.85 15.48
C GLN A 107 -4.58 5.64 15.65
N LEU A 108 -4.63 4.75 14.65
CA LEU A 108 -5.42 3.53 14.69
C LEU A 108 -4.70 2.34 15.34
N ASN A 109 -3.46 2.50 15.81
CA ASN A 109 -2.61 1.40 16.30
C ASN A 109 -2.46 0.26 15.29
N ILE A 110 -2.29 0.60 14.01
CA ILE A 110 -2.05 -0.34 12.91
C ILE A 110 -0.59 -0.17 12.46
N PRO A 111 0.20 -1.25 12.39
CA PRO A 111 1.57 -1.14 11.91
C PRO A 111 1.63 -0.65 10.45
N TYR A 112 2.47 0.35 10.21
CA TYR A 112 2.79 0.90 8.89
C TYR A 112 4.26 0.63 8.56
N LEU A 113 4.53 0.08 7.38
CA LEU A 113 5.88 -0.07 6.86
C LEU A 113 6.15 1.02 5.83
N ASP A 114 7.08 1.93 6.13
CA ASP A 114 7.61 2.83 5.12
C ASP A 114 8.49 2.05 4.14
N VAL A 115 8.04 1.99 2.88
CA VAL A 115 8.81 1.44 1.75
C VAL A 115 9.23 2.52 0.77
N PHE A 116 8.70 3.74 0.90
CA PHE A 116 9.01 4.83 -0.02
C PHE A 116 10.47 5.24 0.12
N THR A 117 10.91 5.57 1.35
CA THR A 117 12.26 6.04 1.64
C THR A 117 13.36 5.09 1.15
N PRO A 118 13.36 3.79 1.50
CA PRO A 118 14.40 2.87 1.03
C PRO A 118 14.35 2.62 -0.48
N LEU A 119 13.16 2.49 -1.08
CA LEU A 119 13.03 2.22 -2.52
C LEU A 119 13.33 3.44 -3.38
N GLN A 120 13.15 4.66 -2.86
CA GLN A 120 13.51 5.88 -3.59
C GLN A 120 15.04 6.00 -3.74
N ALA A 121 15.80 5.42 -2.82
CA ALA A 121 17.26 5.32 -2.90
C ALA A 121 17.73 4.07 -3.66
N SER A 122 16.82 3.16 -4.05
CA SER A 122 17.20 1.93 -4.75
C SER A 122 17.38 2.15 -6.25
N GLN A 123 18.62 1.93 -6.70
CA GLN A 123 18.93 1.91 -8.12
C GLN A 123 18.26 0.74 -8.85
N VAL A 124 18.08 -0.41 -8.19
CA VAL A 124 17.46 -1.60 -8.79
C VAL A 124 15.98 -1.34 -9.03
N TRP A 125 15.25 -0.89 -7.99
CA TRP A 125 13.83 -0.55 -8.09
C TRP A 125 13.58 0.45 -9.22
N LEU A 126 14.31 1.56 -9.22
CA LEU A 126 14.12 2.63 -10.19
C LEU A 126 14.52 2.19 -11.60
N SER A 127 15.66 1.54 -11.79
CA SER A 127 16.10 1.12 -13.14
C SER A 127 15.18 0.09 -13.77
N GLU A 128 14.65 -0.87 -13.01
CA GLU A 128 13.68 -1.83 -13.53
C GLU A 128 12.35 -1.18 -13.88
N ALA A 129 11.89 -0.21 -13.07
CA ALA A 129 10.67 0.55 -13.37
C ALA A 129 10.84 1.41 -14.64
N ILE A 130 11.98 2.10 -14.81
CA ILE A 130 12.33 2.85 -16.03
C ILE A 130 12.32 1.93 -17.25
N ALA A 131 12.92 0.74 -17.13
CA ALA A 131 13.01 -0.23 -18.21
C ALA A 131 11.68 -0.94 -18.54
N ASN A 132 10.60 -0.62 -17.82
CA ASN A 132 9.27 -1.19 -18.00
C ASN A 132 8.25 -0.11 -18.38
N ASP A 133 7.43 0.34 -17.42
CA ASP A 133 6.34 1.30 -17.66
C ASP A 133 6.45 2.58 -16.79
N GLY A 134 7.61 2.78 -16.17
CA GLY A 134 7.90 3.91 -15.28
C GLY A 134 7.39 3.72 -13.85
N ALA A 135 6.53 2.73 -13.56
CA ALA A 135 5.95 2.54 -12.23
C ALA A 135 6.22 1.15 -11.64
N HIS A 136 6.25 0.11 -12.48
CA HIS A 136 6.34 -1.27 -12.02
C HIS A 136 7.74 -1.83 -12.29
N PRO A 137 8.51 -2.20 -11.25
CA PRO A 137 9.78 -2.90 -11.43
C PRO A 137 9.53 -4.36 -11.88
N ARG A 138 10.61 -5.14 -12.01
CA ARG A 138 10.57 -6.58 -12.26
C ARG A 138 10.99 -7.33 -11.00
N ASP A 139 11.50 -8.54 -11.18
CA ASP A 139 11.75 -9.50 -10.11
C ASP A 139 12.72 -8.96 -9.05
N ALA A 140 13.77 -8.20 -9.44
CA ALA A 140 14.76 -7.74 -8.48
C ALA A 140 14.22 -6.60 -7.61
N GLY A 141 13.47 -5.65 -8.18
CA GLY A 141 12.82 -4.58 -7.42
C GLY A 141 11.73 -5.13 -6.49
N TYR A 142 10.91 -6.08 -6.96
CA TYR A 142 9.96 -6.76 -6.08
C TYR A 142 10.64 -7.59 -4.99
N THR A 143 11.85 -8.13 -5.24
CA THR A 143 12.66 -8.80 -4.22
C THR A 143 13.12 -7.83 -3.12
N GLU A 144 13.52 -6.60 -3.47
CA GLU A 144 13.86 -5.58 -2.48
C GLU A 144 12.66 -5.20 -1.60
N LEU A 145 11.49 -4.98 -2.20
CA LEU A 145 10.26 -4.74 -1.44
C LEU A 145 9.93 -5.92 -0.53
N ALA A 146 10.04 -7.16 -1.03
CA ALA A 146 9.81 -8.35 -0.22
C ALA A 146 10.79 -8.44 0.96
N ASN A 147 12.05 -8.07 0.78
CA ASN A 147 13.05 -8.03 1.84
C ASN A 147 12.72 -7.00 2.92
N LEU A 148 12.20 -5.82 2.55
CA LEU A 148 11.72 -4.83 3.52
C LEU A 148 10.60 -5.41 4.39
N VAL A 149 9.61 -6.09 3.77
CA VAL A 149 8.50 -6.72 4.49
C VAL A 149 8.99 -7.86 5.39
N GLN A 150 9.86 -8.74 4.88
CA GLN A 150 10.32 -9.92 5.62
C GLN A 150 11.16 -9.57 6.86
N ASN A 151 11.90 -8.46 6.81
CA ASN A 151 12.72 -7.98 7.93
C ASN A 151 11.95 -7.05 8.89
N TRP A 152 10.67 -6.77 8.62
CA TRP A 152 9.86 -5.91 9.45
C TRP A 152 9.38 -6.63 10.72
N SER A 153 9.63 -6.03 11.88
CA SER A 153 9.26 -6.63 13.18
C SER A 153 7.76 -6.88 13.32
N ALA A 154 6.89 -6.03 12.76
CA ALA A 154 5.46 -6.25 12.79
C ALA A 154 5.08 -7.46 11.93
N TRP A 155 5.68 -7.63 10.75
CA TRP A 155 5.49 -8.84 9.93
C TRP A 155 5.92 -10.11 10.66
N LEU A 156 7.12 -10.10 11.27
CA LEU A 156 7.63 -11.24 12.02
C LEU A 156 6.76 -11.59 13.24
N SER A 157 6.23 -10.59 13.93
CA SER A 157 5.30 -10.78 15.04
C SER A 157 3.93 -11.24 14.57
N TRP A 158 3.50 -10.73 13.42
CA TRP A 158 2.24 -11.09 12.80
C TRP A 158 2.26 -12.55 12.38
N LEU A 159 3.33 -13.06 11.76
CA LEU A 159 3.49 -14.46 11.33
C LEU A 159 3.48 -15.52 12.45
N ARG A 160 3.66 -15.11 13.71
CA ARG A 160 3.65 -16.03 14.84
C ARG A 160 2.24 -16.48 15.23
#